data_AF-A0A931DMJ8-F1
#
_entry.id   AF-A0A931DMJ8-F1
#
_cell.length_a   1.000
_cell.length_b   1.000
_cell.length_c   1.000
_cell.angle_alpha   90.00
_cell.angle_beta   90.00
_cell.angle_gamma   90.00
#
_symmetry.space_group_name_H-M   'P 1'
#
loop_
_entity.id
_entity.type
_entity.pdbx_description
1 polymer ?
#
loop_
_entity_poly.entity_id
_entity_poly.type
_entity_poly.pdbx_seq_one_letter_code
_entity_poly.pdbx_strand_id
1 'polypeptide(L)'
;MKRFVRRAVALALPLALPAALAAAPARADAPGDWRLVAAEAFNRSLDDARAPWVRDDDGPGSPYDVDVYDNDGAFFETMGGPAFRQQLATFDTYRKSFRFGAKGWLTAELAARDSDKDGVPDAPPTLTTRKGVAHMDEPSHHGGVLIRSSRALPAEYRVEMTLRGLDFGGQRNGSWDYPDGRINGYSPEGCKTNHPWASGGDFSRPECSWANVRTDSNGFYYLGIMDYARPAPHNNVFVHTHRKVAMDSYNRYKYTGSGLRVCNPATKQYEPYGSSTGNGVNAIFMTDDKRYATQPGTEYLMHSECGVAKGGAIVSQVDLRPELLPEQSYRFAIERRDGAYTMEMSGVFAHVGQQTYRYTRKFVQDGEPIWHYNQTPEEYDGRFDADWTWSGPGGTLVDRGTWPAGSAYPDTFMIGDPHMNFYEGSAQVDDVRLYVPGKR
;
A
#
# COMPACT_ATOMS: atom_id res chain seq x y z
N MET A 1 50.41 63.52 -22.64
CA MET A 1 49.02 63.02 -22.47
C MET A 1 49.06 61.56 -22.05
N LYS A 2 48.27 61.25 -21.02
CA LYS A 2 48.01 59.98 -20.32
C LYS A 2 48.28 58.68 -21.12
N ARG A 3 48.93 57.70 -20.46
CA ARG A 3 48.35 56.37 -20.18
C ARG A 3 49.26 55.56 -19.24
N PHE A 4 48.80 55.44 -18.00
CA PHE A 4 49.23 54.42 -17.04
C PHE A 4 48.74 53.04 -17.51
N VAL A 5 49.63 52.05 -17.59
CA VAL A 5 49.27 50.64 -17.72
C VAL A 5 49.41 50.01 -16.33
N ARG A 6 48.27 49.77 -15.67
CA ARG A 6 48.19 48.95 -14.46
C ARG A 6 48.21 47.48 -14.89
N ARG A 7 49.24 46.73 -14.47
CA ARG A 7 49.26 45.27 -14.49
C ARG A 7 48.35 44.77 -13.36
N ALA A 8 47.28 44.06 -13.71
CA ALA A 8 46.48 43.31 -12.74
C ALA A 8 47.15 41.95 -12.51
N VAL A 9 47.49 41.66 -11.26
CA VAL A 9 47.93 40.35 -10.78
C VAL A 9 46.66 39.55 -10.50
N ALA A 10 46.44 38.47 -11.25
CA ALA A 10 45.39 37.50 -10.96
C ALA A 10 45.86 36.61 -9.80
N LEU A 11 45.27 36.79 -8.62
CA LEU A 11 45.34 35.81 -7.54
C LEU A 11 44.40 34.65 -7.89
N ALA A 12 44.97 33.50 -8.26
CA ALA A 12 44.25 32.24 -8.29
C ALA A 12 44.11 31.71 -6.85
N LEU A 13 42.90 31.83 -6.29
CA LEU A 13 42.50 31.10 -5.09
C LEU A 13 42.15 29.65 -5.49
N PRO A 14 42.68 28.62 -4.81
CA PRO A 14 42.26 27.25 -5.07
C PRO A 14 40.84 27.07 -4.54
N LEU A 15 39.92 26.76 -5.45
CA LEU A 15 38.60 26.21 -5.13
C LEU A 15 38.80 24.82 -4.52
N ALA A 16 38.76 24.75 -3.19
CA ALA A 16 38.56 23.49 -2.48
C ALA A 16 37.09 23.09 -2.65
N LEU A 17 36.80 22.25 -3.64
CA LEU A 17 35.53 21.55 -3.75
C LEU A 17 35.43 20.58 -2.56
N PRO A 18 34.38 20.64 -1.72
CA PRO A 18 34.12 19.57 -0.77
C PRO A 18 33.80 18.31 -1.59
N ALA A 19 34.64 17.30 -1.47
CA ALA A 19 34.31 15.97 -1.94
C ALA A 19 33.05 15.51 -1.19
N ALA A 20 31.92 15.47 -1.90
CA ALA A 20 30.73 14.79 -1.45
C ALA A 20 31.10 13.32 -1.22
N LEU A 21 31.33 12.96 0.04
CA LEU A 21 31.40 11.56 0.46
C LEU A 21 30.04 10.95 0.17
N ALA A 22 29.96 10.19 -0.93
CA ALA A 22 28.89 9.24 -1.15
C ALA A 22 28.89 8.29 0.04
N ALA A 23 27.93 8.45 0.95
CA ALA A 23 27.74 7.53 2.06
C ALA A 23 27.44 6.16 1.46
N ALA A 24 28.29 5.18 1.75
CA ALA A 24 27.97 3.79 1.49
C ALA A 24 26.66 3.44 2.25
N PRO A 25 25.78 2.60 1.68
CA PRO A 25 24.55 2.22 2.36
C PRO A 25 24.94 1.58 3.70
N ALA A 26 24.39 2.13 4.78
CA ALA A 26 24.60 1.61 6.11
C ALA A 26 24.20 0.13 6.12
N ARG A 27 25.17 -0.75 6.38
CA ARG A 27 24.93 -2.17 6.63
C ARG A 27 24.16 -2.22 7.95
N ALA A 28 22.84 -2.22 7.87
CA ALA A 28 22.01 -2.35 9.05
C ALA A 28 22.20 -3.76 9.62
N ASP A 29 22.97 -3.86 10.70
CA ASP A 29 22.94 -5.04 11.56
C ASP A 29 21.49 -5.29 11.98
N ALA A 30 21.07 -6.56 11.97
CA ALA A 30 19.71 -6.93 12.31
C ALA A 30 19.35 -6.39 13.71
N PRO A 31 18.15 -5.83 13.94
CA PRO A 31 17.75 -5.40 15.28
C PRO A 31 17.68 -6.62 16.22
N GLY A 32 18.56 -6.73 17.22
CA GLY A 32 18.49 -7.80 18.23
C GLY A 32 18.64 -9.25 17.69
N ASP A 33 17.90 -10.20 18.26
CA ASP A 33 17.95 -11.64 17.95
C ASP A 33 17.36 -12.03 16.59
N TRP A 34 17.31 -11.16 15.58
CA TRP A 34 16.80 -11.48 14.24
C TRP A 34 17.91 -11.97 13.32
N ARG A 35 17.68 -13.07 12.60
CA ARG A 35 18.60 -13.64 11.60
C ARG A 35 18.06 -13.42 10.20
N LEU A 36 18.82 -12.72 9.35
CA LEU A 36 18.50 -12.53 7.94
C LEU A 36 18.45 -13.88 7.21
N VAL A 37 17.36 -14.15 6.49
CA VAL A 37 17.18 -15.38 5.69
C VAL A 37 16.99 -15.10 4.21
N ALA A 38 16.50 -13.92 3.84
CA ALA A 38 16.41 -13.47 2.47
C ALA A 38 16.56 -11.94 2.38
N ALA A 39 17.14 -11.48 1.28
CA ALA A 39 17.24 -10.07 0.96
C ALA A 39 17.17 -9.91 -0.56
N GLU A 40 16.54 -8.83 -1.02
CA GLU A 40 16.58 -8.36 -2.40
C GLU A 40 16.98 -6.89 -2.38
N ALA A 41 18.13 -6.59 -2.99
CA ALA A 41 18.72 -5.25 -3.05
C ALA A 41 18.64 -4.66 -4.47
N PHE A 42 17.88 -5.30 -5.37
CA PHE A 42 17.58 -4.85 -6.73
C PHE A 42 18.82 -4.57 -7.60
N ASN A 43 19.94 -5.21 -7.26
CA ASN A 43 21.21 -5.10 -7.99
C ASN A 43 21.25 -5.96 -9.27
N ARG A 44 20.26 -6.83 -9.45
CA ARG A 44 20.06 -7.62 -10.67
C ARG A 44 18.85 -7.07 -11.41
N SER A 45 18.93 -7.10 -12.74
CA SER A 45 17.77 -6.73 -13.57
C SER A 45 16.59 -7.63 -13.23
N LEU A 46 15.43 -7.05 -12.96
CA LEU A 46 14.18 -7.77 -13.09
C LEU A 46 13.96 -8.08 -14.57
N ASP A 47 13.69 -9.35 -14.87
CA ASP A 47 13.41 -9.85 -16.22
C ASP A 47 11.94 -10.30 -16.26
N ASP A 48 11.08 -9.41 -16.71
CA ASP A 48 9.65 -9.67 -16.91
C ASP A 48 9.33 -10.07 -18.36
N ALA A 49 10.33 -10.11 -19.25
CA ALA A 49 10.14 -10.39 -20.68
C ALA A 49 9.64 -11.83 -20.93
N ARG A 50 9.89 -12.73 -19.99
CA ARG A 50 9.43 -14.13 -20.04
C ARG A 50 8.05 -14.34 -19.45
N ALA A 51 7.50 -13.36 -18.75
CA ALA A 51 6.16 -13.41 -18.21
C ALA A 51 5.21 -12.68 -19.17
N PRO A 52 4.29 -13.37 -19.85
CA PRO A 52 3.30 -12.70 -20.67
C PRO A 52 2.26 -12.01 -19.78
N TRP A 53 1.60 -10.99 -20.35
CA TRP A 53 0.28 -10.58 -19.86
C TRP A 53 -0.73 -11.67 -20.24
N VAL A 54 -1.54 -12.08 -19.28
CA VAL A 54 -2.57 -13.12 -19.46
C VAL A 54 -3.91 -12.54 -19.06
N ARG A 55 -4.92 -12.70 -19.91
CA ARG A 55 -6.30 -12.34 -19.60
C ARG A 55 -6.79 -13.13 -18.40
N ASP A 56 -7.39 -12.43 -17.46
CA ASP A 56 -8.05 -12.98 -16.29
C ASP A 56 -9.55 -12.82 -16.49
N ASP A 57 -10.24 -13.95 -16.61
CA ASP A 57 -11.69 -13.99 -16.86
C ASP A 57 -12.51 -13.92 -15.55
N ASP A 58 -11.83 -13.64 -14.43
CA ASP A 58 -12.35 -13.71 -13.06
C ASP A 58 -13.02 -15.08 -12.74
N GLY A 59 -13.73 -15.17 -11.60
CA GLY A 59 -14.47 -16.35 -11.18
C GLY A 59 -13.63 -17.60 -10.84
N PRO A 60 -14.27 -18.76 -10.56
CA PRO A 60 -13.61 -19.92 -9.94
C PRO A 60 -12.48 -20.59 -10.72
N GLY A 61 -12.32 -20.25 -12.00
CA GLY A 61 -11.19 -20.70 -12.82
C GLY A 61 -9.94 -19.82 -12.68
N SER A 62 -10.11 -18.59 -12.19
CA SER A 62 -9.02 -17.64 -11.99
C SER A 62 -8.13 -18.07 -10.82
N PRO A 63 -6.78 -17.97 -10.93
CA PRO A 63 -5.90 -18.17 -9.79
C PRO A 63 -6.01 -17.05 -8.73
N TYR A 64 -6.72 -15.97 -9.06
CA TYR A 64 -6.97 -14.83 -8.18
C TYR A 64 -8.33 -14.91 -7.49
N ASP A 65 -9.21 -15.86 -7.85
CA ASP A 65 -10.47 -16.11 -7.15
C ASP A 65 -10.23 -16.56 -5.71
N VAL A 66 -10.72 -15.77 -4.76
CA VAL A 66 -10.57 -16.05 -3.32
C VAL A 66 -11.91 -16.21 -2.62
N ASP A 67 -12.79 -15.21 -2.68
CA ASP A 67 -14.07 -15.24 -1.96
C ASP A 67 -15.16 -14.31 -2.53
N VAL A 68 -16.23 -14.08 -1.76
CA VAL A 68 -17.39 -13.28 -2.16
C VAL A 68 -17.09 -11.82 -2.47
N TYR A 69 -15.89 -11.32 -2.12
CA TYR A 69 -15.45 -9.94 -2.33
C TYR A 69 -14.56 -9.77 -3.57
N ASP A 70 -14.33 -10.82 -4.35
CA ASP A 70 -13.53 -10.74 -5.56
C ASP A 70 -14.07 -9.73 -6.60
N ASN A 71 -13.31 -9.47 -7.66
CA ASN A 71 -13.63 -8.52 -8.72
C ASN A 71 -14.98 -8.79 -9.36
N ASP A 72 -15.41 -10.04 -9.42
CA ASP A 72 -16.73 -10.45 -9.89
C ASP A 72 -17.56 -11.12 -8.78
N GLY A 73 -17.16 -10.92 -7.52
CA GLY A 73 -17.71 -11.59 -6.36
C GLY A 73 -19.17 -11.29 -6.07
N ALA A 74 -19.81 -12.19 -5.33
CA ALA A 74 -21.24 -12.12 -4.98
C ALA A 74 -21.62 -10.83 -4.24
N PHE A 75 -20.68 -10.17 -3.57
CA PHE A 75 -20.92 -8.86 -2.95
C PHE A 75 -21.34 -7.83 -4.00
N PHE A 76 -20.61 -7.71 -5.10
CA PHE A 76 -20.92 -6.72 -6.12
C PHE A 76 -22.16 -7.07 -6.94
N GLU A 77 -22.44 -8.36 -7.16
CA GLU A 77 -23.74 -8.81 -7.68
C GLU A 77 -24.90 -8.32 -6.82
N THR A 78 -24.73 -8.39 -5.50
CA THR A 78 -25.76 -7.97 -4.56
C THR A 78 -25.94 -6.45 -4.57
N MET A 79 -24.84 -5.70 -4.59
CA MET A 79 -24.87 -4.23 -4.50
C MET A 79 -25.23 -3.52 -5.79
N GLY A 80 -24.84 -4.06 -6.95
CA GLY A 80 -25.10 -3.45 -8.26
C GLY A 80 -26.09 -4.22 -9.13
N GLY A 81 -26.44 -5.46 -8.79
CA GLY A 81 -27.35 -6.29 -9.57
C GLY A 81 -26.84 -6.54 -10.99
N PRO A 82 -27.74 -6.78 -11.97
CA PRO A 82 -27.37 -6.99 -13.36
C PRO A 82 -26.56 -5.85 -13.99
N ALA A 83 -26.70 -4.61 -13.48
CA ALA A 83 -25.95 -3.47 -13.99
C ALA A 83 -24.46 -3.60 -13.66
N PHE A 84 -24.08 -4.21 -12.54
CA PHE A 84 -22.68 -4.45 -12.22
C PHE A 84 -22.01 -5.37 -13.24
N ARG A 85 -22.63 -6.50 -13.59
CA ARG A 85 -22.11 -7.40 -14.64
C ARG A 85 -21.97 -6.70 -15.99
N GLN A 86 -22.90 -5.80 -16.33
CA GLN A 86 -22.80 -5.01 -17.56
C GLN A 86 -21.58 -4.10 -17.55
N GLN A 87 -21.28 -3.46 -16.41
CA GLN A 87 -20.09 -2.61 -16.25
C GLN A 87 -18.79 -3.41 -16.25
N LEU A 88 -18.74 -4.52 -15.52
CA LEU A 88 -17.56 -5.39 -15.50
C LEU A 88 -17.25 -5.93 -16.90
N ALA A 89 -18.29 -6.23 -17.71
CA ALA A 89 -18.13 -6.69 -19.07
C ALA A 89 -17.63 -5.62 -20.06
N THR A 90 -17.48 -4.34 -19.68
CA THR A 90 -17.02 -3.29 -20.63
C THR A 90 -15.52 -3.29 -20.85
N PHE A 91 -14.74 -3.95 -19.99
CA PHE A 91 -13.29 -4.08 -20.13
C PHE A 91 -12.89 -5.54 -19.93
N ASP A 92 -11.66 -5.87 -20.26
CA ASP A 92 -11.01 -7.11 -19.84
C ASP A 92 -9.89 -6.79 -18.84
N THR A 93 -9.60 -7.69 -17.91
CA THR A 93 -8.47 -7.54 -16.98
C THR A 93 -7.34 -8.45 -17.40
N TYR A 94 -6.13 -7.93 -17.41
CA TYR A 94 -4.91 -8.68 -17.70
C TYR A 94 -4.00 -8.67 -16.50
N ARG A 95 -3.32 -9.79 -16.30
CA ARG A 95 -2.44 -10.05 -15.16
C ARG A 95 -1.05 -10.41 -15.65
N LYS A 96 -0.02 -9.98 -14.92
CA LYS A 96 1.36 -10.40 -15.16
C LYS A 96 2.01 -10.75 -13.82
N SER A 97 2.57 -11.95 -13.75
CA SER A 97 3.17 -12.49 -12.53
C SER A 97 4.53 -13.09 -12.82
N PHE A 98 5.56 -12.69 -12.06
CA PHE A 98 6.90 -13.26 -12.19
C PHE A 98 7.66 -13.29 -10.86
N ARG A 99 8.40 -14.38 -10.64
CA ARG A 99 9.23 -14.55 -9.44
C ARG A 99 10.59 -13.93 -9.62
N PHE A 100 11.10 -13.31 -8.57
CA PHE A 100 12.45 -12.74 -8.56
C PHE A 100 13.10 -12.87 -7.18
N GLY A 101 14.34 -12.40 -7.10
CA GLY A 101 15.19 -12.53 -5.93
C GLY A 101 15.79 -13.91 -5.73
N ALA A 102 16.65 -14.04 -4.71
CA ALA A 102 17.35 -15.29 -4.43
C ALA A 102 16.34 -16.44 -4.26
N LYS A 103 16.46 -17.49 -5.09
CA LYS A 103 15.53 -18.64 -5.10
C LYS A 103 14.05 -18.26 -5.38
N GLY A 104 13.79 -17.10 -5.99
CA GLY A 104 12.43 -16.66 -6.33
C GLY A 104 11.56 -16.38 -5.12
N TRP A 105 12.13 -15.89 -4.02
CA TRP A 105 11.40 -15.67 -2.76
C TRP A 105 10.40 -14.50 -2.81
N LEU A 106 10.52 -13.63 -3.81
CA LEU A 106 9.57 -12.56 -4.13
C LEU A 106 8.82 -12.85 -5.42
N THR A 107 7.59 -12.36 -5.51
CA THR A 107 6.79 -12.33 -6.75
C THR A 107 6.34 -10.89 -7.01
N ALA A 108 6.47 -10.47 -8.26
CA ALA A 108 5.84 -9.26 -8.78
C ALA A 108 4.46 -9.65 -9.30
N GLU A 109 3.42 -8.92 -8.89
CA GLU A 109 2.04 -9.12 -9.33
C GLU A 109 1.54 -7.79 -9.90
N LEU A 110 1.16 -7.81 -11.17
CA LEU A 110 0.71 -6.63 -11.90
C LEU A 110 -0.66 -6.89 -12.52
N ALA A 111 -1.49 -5.85 -12.57
CA ALA A 111 -2.77 -5.86 -13.25
C ALA A 111 -2.93 -4.62 -14.13
N ALA A 112 -3.69 -4.75 -15.21
CA ALA A 112 -4.09 -3.64 -16.06
C ALA A 112 -5.40 -4.00 -16.77
N ARG A 113 -6.18 -2.98 -17.13
CA ARG A 113 -7.38 -3.15 -17.96
C ARG A 113 -7.02 -3.08 -19.43
N ASP A 114 -7.83 -3.74 -20.25
CA ASP A 114 -7.94 -3.58 -21.69
C ASP A 114 -9.37 -3.07 -21.95
N SER A 115 -9.50 -1.77 -22.17
CA SER A 115 -10.79 -1.07 -22.18
C SER A 115 -11.48 -1.14 -23.54
N ASP A 116 -10.72 -1.28 -24.63
CA ASP A 116 -11.26 -1.42 -25.98
C ASP A 116 -11.32 -2.88 -26.47
N LYS A 117 -10.80 -3.81 -25.66
CA LYS A 117 -10.80 -5.27 -25.86
C LYS A 117 -10.01 -5.69 -27.09
N ASP A 118 -8.92 -5.00 -27.40
CA ASP A 118 -8.05 -5.32 -28.52
C ASP A 118 -7.07 -6.48 -28.24
N GLY A 119 -7.01 -6.94 -26.97
CA GLY A 119 -6.13 -8.00 -26.52
C GLY A 119 -4.83 -7.49 -25.87
N VAL A 120 -4.67 -6.18 -25.70
CA VAL A 120 -3.49 -5.53 -25.14
C VAL A 120 -3.89 -4.68 -23.93
N PRO A 121 -3.21 -4.83 -22.78
CA PRO A 121 -3.52 -3.99 -21.63
C PRO A 121 -3.18 -2.51 -21.91
N ASP A 122 -4.09 -1.61 -21.54
CA ASP A 122 -3.94 -0.17 -21.58
C ASP A 122 -2.99 0.30 -20.48
N ALA A 123 -2.04 1.16 -20.86
CA ALA A 123 -1.11 1.84 -19.94
C ALA A 123 -0.62 0.92 -18.79
N PRO A 124 -0.01 -0.25 -19.11
CA PRO A 124 0.27 -1.26 -18.12
C PRO A 124 1.29 -0.73 -17.09
N PRO A 125 1.12 -1.06 -15.79
CA PRO A 125 2.13 -0.72 -14.80
C PRO A 125 3.41 -1.52 -15.06
N THR A 126 4.51 -1.08 -14.45
CA THR A 126 5.81 -1.74 -14.57
C THR A 126 6.49 -1.87 -13.21
N LEU A 127 7.25 -2.96 -13.05
CA LEU A 127 8.23 -3.12 -11.98
C LEU A 127 9.59 -3.41 -12.63
N THR A 128 10.46 -2.41 -12.63
CA THR A 128 11.79 -2.49 -13.25
C THR A 128 12.88 -2.18 -12.25
N THR A 129 14.13 -2.51 -12.56
CA THR A 129 15.28 -2.15 -11.72
C THR A 129 16.23 -1.24 -12.46
N ARG A 130 16.65 -0.15 -11.82
CA ARG A 130 17.62 0.79 -12.37
C ARG A 130 18.57 1.19 -11.26
N LYS A 131 19.88 1.10 -11.51
CA LYS A 131 20.94 1.52 -10.57
C LYS A 131 20.80 0.94 -9.15
N GLY A 132 20.35 -0.31 -9.01
CA GLY A 132 20.21 -0.95 -7.71
C GLY A 132 18.93 -0.58 -6.94
N VAL A 133 17.91 -0.07 -7.62
CA VAL A 133 16.64 0.36 -7.04
C VAL A 133 15.50 -0.24 -7.86
N ALA A 134 14.46 -0.76 -7.20
CA ALA A 134 13.22 -1.11 -7.87
C ALA A 134 12.39 0.14 -8.13
N HIS A 135 11.89 0.28 -9.35
CA HIS A 135 10.99 1.33 -9.80
C HIS A 135 9.63 0.71 -10.10
N MET A 136 8.63 1.12 -9.32
CA MET A 136 7.22 0.89 -9.59
C MET A 136 6.70 2.11 -10.34
N ASP A 137 6.09 1.88 -11.49
CA ASP A 137 5.45 2.93 -12.29
C ASP A 137 4.06 2.45 -12.67
N GLU A 138 3.05 3.21 -12.27
CA GLU A 138 1.65 2.93 -12.46
C GLU A 138 0.97 4.15 -13.09
N PRO A 139 0.89 4.19 -14.43
CA PRO A 139 0.42 5.37 -15.14
C PRO A 139 -1.11 5.51 -15.17
N SER A 140 -1.86 4.52 -14.64
CA SER A 140 -3.31 4.55 -14.62
C SER A 140 -3.88 3.90 -13.36
N HIS A 141 -4.89 4.54 -12.77
CA HIS A 141 -5.70 4.01 -11.66
C HIS A 141 -6.51 2.74 -11.93
N HIS A 142 -6.47 2.25 -13.16
CA HIS A 142 -7.03 0.95 -13.54
C HIS A 142 -6.01 -0.20 -13.43
N GLY A 143 -4.78 0.11 -13.01
CA GLY A 143 -3.68 -0.83 -12.87
C GLY A 143 -3.54 -1.40 -11.47
N GLY A 144 -2.39 -2.01 -11.22
CA GLY A 144 -1.89 -2.25 -9.88
C GLY A 144 -0.53 -2.91 -9.97
N VAL A 145 0.37 -2.59 -9.04
CA VAL A 145 1.71 -3.16 -8.99
C VAL A 145 2.11 -3.49 -7.57
N LEU A 146 2.41 -4.77 -7.33
CA LEU A 146 2.81 -5.28 -6.02
C LEU A 146 4.12 -6.05 -6.08
N ILE A 147 4.91 -5.92 -5.01
CA ILE A 147 5.91 -6.90 -4.60
C ILE A 147 5.34 -7.66 -3.41
N ARG A 148 5.30 -8.99 -3.49
CA ARG A 148 4.86 -9.85 -2.39
C ARG A 148 5.82 -11.00 -2.12
N SER A 149 5.66 -11.63 -0.96
CA SER A 149 6.29 -12.93 -0.68
C SER A 149 5.76 -14.02 -1.63
N SER A 150 6.66 -14.82 -2.20
CA SER A 150 6.30 -15.96 -3.07
C SER A 150 5.65 -17.14 -2.34
N ARG A 151 5.82 -17.19 -1.01
CA ARG A 151 5.32 -18.23 -0.11
C ARG A 151 4.81 -17.56 1.17
N ALA A 152 3.92 -18.25 1.88
CA ALA A 152 3.54 -17.85 3.23
C ALA A 152 4.78 -17.66 4.11
N LEU A 153 4.73 -16.65 4.98
CA LEU A 153 5.78 -16.33 5.92
C LEU A 153 5.85 -17.40 7.03
N PRO A 154 7.02 -17.58 7.66
CA PRO A 154 7.15 -18.48 8.81
C PRO A 154 6.26 -18.05 10.00
N ALA A 155 6.14 -18.91 11.01
CA ALA A 155 5.39 -18.60 12.24
C ALA A 155 5.89 -17.34 12.97
N GLU A 156 7.20 -17.08 12.92
CA GLU A 156 7.79 -15.85 13.43
C GLU A 156 8.71 -15.24 12.38
N TYR A 157 8.55 -13.94 12.15
CA TYR A 157 9.29 -13.23 11.11
C TYR A 157 9.42 -11.74 11.42
N ARG A 158 10.35 -11.11 10.71
CA ARG A 158 10.39 -9.66 10.49
C ARG A 158 10.62 -9.40 9.01
N VAL A 159 9.74 -8.61 8.40
CA VAL A 159 9.92 -8.09 7.03
C VAL A 159 10.30 -6.63 7.13
N GLU A 160 11.31 -6.20 6.37
CA GLU A 160 11.68 -4.79 6.23
C GLU A 160 11.63 -4.37 4.76
N MET A 161 11.24 -3.12 4.51
CA MET A 161 11.29 -2.45 3.21
C MET A 161 11.88 -1.05 3.37
N THR A 162 12.79 -0.67 2.47
CA THR A 162 13.36 0.69 2.40
C THR A 162 12.80 1.47 1.22
N LEU A 163 12.03 2.52 1.50
CA LEU A 163 11.42 3.43 0.53
C LEU A 163 12.40 4.55 0.16
N ARG A 164 12.64 4.74 -1.13
CA ARG A 164 13.55 5.75 -1.70
C ARG A 164 12.85 6.82 -2.52
N GLY A 165 11.62 6.59 -2.95
CA GLY A 165 10.88 7.55 -3.77
C GLY A 165 9.39 7.25 -3.69
N LEU A 166 8.57 8.30 -3.70
CA LEU A 166 7.13 8.18 -3.58
C LEU A 166 6.43 9.31 -4.33
N ASP A 167 5.56 8.94 -5.26
CA ASP A 167 4.69 9.84 -6.00
C ASP A 167 3.30 9.23 -6.24
N PHE A 168 2.68 8.74 -5.17
CA PHE A 168 1.30 8.25 -5.13
C PHE A 168 0.38 9.25 -4.38
N GLY A 169 0.43 10.51 -4.82
CA GLY A 169 -0.33 11.62 -4.24
C GLY A 169 0.25 12.21 -2.94
N GLY A 170 -0.57 13.04 -2.29
CA GLY A 170 -0.15 13.99 -1.26
C GLY A 170 0.38 15.29 -1.86
N GLN A 171 0.81 16.24 -1.03
CA GLN A 171 1.43 17.47 -1.54
C GLN A 171 2.86 17.19 -2.02
N ARG A 172 3.27 17.88 -3.07
CA ARG A 172 4.68 18.00 -3.50
C ARG A 172 5.09 19.46 -3.42
N ASN A 173 6.13 19.74 -2.65
CA ASN A 173 6.60 21.11 -2.39
C ASN A 173 5.48 22.06 -1.93
N GLY A 174 4.58 21.57 -1.07
CA GLY A 174 3.46 22.34 -0.51
C GLY A 174 2.24 22.50 -1.42
N SER A 175 2.18 21.82 -2.58
CA SER A 175 1.04 21.88 -3.49
C SER A 175 0.42 20.51 -3.77
N TRP A 176 -0.92 20.47 -3.78
CA TRP A 176 -1.69 19.32 -4.28
C TRP A 176 -1.85 19.32 -5.80
N ASP A 177 -1.77 20.51 -6.39
CA ASP A 177 -1.87 20.74 -7.83
C ASP A 177 -0.44 20.88 -8.35
N TYR A 178 0.05 19.83 -9.00
CA TYR A 178 1.46 19.71 -9.35
C TYR A 178 1.80 20.59 -10.57
N PRO A 179 3.05 21.07 -10.70
CA PRO A 179 3.44 21.95 -11.82
C PRO A 179 3.28 21.33 -13.22
N ASP A 180 3.28 20.00 -13.31
CA ASP A 180 3.08 19.23 -14.54
C ASP A 180 1.59 19.02 -14.90
N GLY A 181 0.68 19.62 -14.12
CA GLY A 181 -0.76 19.54 -14.33
C GLY A 181 -1.44 18.36 -13.62
N ARG A 182 -0.67 17.50 -12.95
CA ARG A 182 -1.24 16.41 -12.14
C ARG A 182 -1.94 16.95 -10.90
N ILE A 183 -2.97 16.24 -10.45
CA ILE A 183 -3.73 16.58 -9.22
C ILE A 183 -3.64 15.38 -8.29
N ASN A 184 -3.09 15.56 -7.10
CA ASN A 184 -2.89 14.48 -6.13
C ASN A 184 -2.16 13.26 -6.74
N GLY A 185 -1.17 13.50 -7.59
CA GLY A 185 -0.40 12.46 -8.29
C GLY A 185 -1.04 11.93 -9.58
N TYR A 186 -2.34 12.12 -9.81
CA TYR A 186 -3.02 11.63 -11.01
C TYR A 186 -2.77 12.48 -12.24
N SER A 187 -2.62 11.82 -13.38
CA SER A 187 -2.63 12.41 -14.71
C SER A 187 -3.92 13.21 -14.96
N PRO A 188 -3.87 14.31 -15.75
CA PRO A 188 -5.04 15.13 -16.06
C PRO A 188 -5.98 14.48 -17.08
N GLU A 189 -5.53 13.45 -17.81
CA GLU A 189 -6.30 12.81 -18.89
C GLU A 189 -7.42 11.90 -18.36
N GLY A 190 -8.53 11.85 -19.09
CA GLY A 190 -9.66 10.96 -18.79
C GLY A 190 -10.38 11.28 -17.48
N CYS A 191 -11.46 10.53 -17.23
CA CYS A 191 -12.04 10.45 -15.89
C CYS A 191 -11.24 9.45 -15.06
N LYS A 192 -11.11 9.73 -13.76
CA LYS A 192 -10.47 8.85 -12.78
C LYS A 192 -11.52 8.50 -11.75
N THR A 193 -11.99 7.26 -11.72
CA THR A 193 -13.13 6.89 -10.87
C THR A 193 -12.95 5.53 -10.21
N ASN A 194 -13.78 5.25 -9.21
CA ASN A 194 -13.80 3.95 -8.55
C ASN A 194 -14.56 2.85 -9.33
N HIS A 195 -14.86 3.07 -10.62
CA HIS A 195 -15.58 2.12 -11.47
C HIS A 195 -14.85 0.77 -11.58
N PRO A 196 -15.56 -0.37 -11.66
CA PRO A 196 -17.00 -0.57 -11.40
C PRO A 196 -17.29 -0.98 -9.94
N TRP A 197 -16.29 -0.95 -9.06
CA TRP A 197 -16.36 -1.48 -7.70
C TRP A 197 -16.73 -0.40 -6.68
N ALA A 198 -18.03 -0.13 -6.58
CA ALA A 198 -18.61 0.72 -5.55
C ALA A 198 -19.28 -0.11 -4.44
N SER A 199 -19.41 0.48 -3.24
CA SER A 199 -20.15 -0.11 -2.12
C SER A 199 -21.67 0.15 -2.19
N GLY A 200 -22.17 0.73 -3.28
CA GLY A 200 -23.58 1.02 -3.50
C GLY A 200 -23.80 2.18 -4.47
N GLY A 201 -25.07 2.51 -4.72
CA GLY A 201 -25.49 3.56 -5.64
C GLY A 201 -25.96 3.03 -6.99
N ASP A 202 -25.96 3.90 -8.01
CA ASP A 202 -26.39 3.56 -9.36
C ASP A 202 -25.21 3.02 -10.19
N PHE A 203 -25.26 1.74 -10.55
CA PHE A 203 -24.26 1.05 -11.36
C PHE A 203 -24.55 1.16 -12.87
N SER A 204 -25.71 1.68 -13.28
CA SER A 204 -26.07 1.81 -14.71
C SER A 204 -25.46 3.04 -15.39
N ARG A 205 -24.94 3.99 -14.60
CA ARG A 205 -24.34 5.23 -15.08
C ARG A 205 -23.01 5.00 -15.82
N PRO A 206 -22.67 5.85 -16.81
CA PRO A 206 -21.39 5.77 -17.49
C PRO A 206 -20.22 6.05 -16.54
N GLU A 207 -19.05 5.47 -16.80
CA GLU A 207 -17.84 5.52 -15.96
C GLU A 207 -17.54 6.91 -15.41
N CYS A 208 -17.51 7.95 -16.25
CA CYS A 208 -17.16 9.30 -15.81
C CYS A 208 -18.19 9.97 -14.86
N SER A 209 -19.30 9.30 -14.55
CA SER A 209 -20.28 9.72 -13.52
C SER A 209 -20.09 8.99 -12.18
N TRP A 210 -19.10 8.12 -12.06
CA TRP A 210 -18.73 7.45 -10.81
C TRP A 210 -17.93 8.36 -9.89
N ALA A 211 -17.63 7.91 -8.67
CA ALA A 211 -16.95 8.74 -7.68
C ALA A 211 -15.54 9.07 -8.18
N ASN A 212 -15.21 10.36 -8.25
CA ASN A 212 -13.95 10.85 -8.78
C ASN A 212 -12.81 10.64 -7.77
N VAL A 213 -11.88 9.72 -8.06
CA VAL A 213 -10.75 9.41 -7.18
C VAL A 213 -9.64 10.46 -7.25
N ARG A 214 -9.48 11.16 -8.39
CA ARG A 214 -8.47 12.22 -8.58
C ARG A 214 -8.58 13.32 -7.53
N THR A 215 -9.81 13.72 -7.22
CA THR A 215 -10.11 14.76 -6.22
C THR A 215 -10.58 14.19 -4.88
N ASP A 216 -10.48 12.87 -4.69
CA ASP A 216 -10.81 12.22 -3.42
C ASP A 216 -9.54 11.72 -2.75
N SER A 217 -8.95 10.62 -3.21
CA SER A 217 -7.84 9.93 -2.56
C SER A 217 -6.85 9.31 -3.54
N ASN A 218 -5.59 9.26 -3.14
CA ASN A 218 -4.52 8.43 -3.72
C ASN A 218 -3.81 7.70 -2.56
N GLY A 219 -2.85 6.83 -2.80
CA GLY A 219 -2.19 6.12 -1.71
C GLY A 219 -1.18 5.08 -2.15
N PHE A 220 -0.55 4.46 -1.16
CA PHE A 220 0.47 3.44 -1.36
C PHE A 220 0.58 2.57 -0.11
N TYR A 221 0.71 1.26 -0.29
CA TYR A 221 0.99 0.34 0.81
C TYR A 221 2.50 0.19 0.97
N TYR A 222 3.04 0.82 2.01
CA TYR A 222 4.45 0.70 2.36
C TYR A 222 4.79 -0.74 2.74
N LEU A 223 3.98 -1.36 3.60
CA LEU A 223 4.10 -2.77 3.94
C LEU A 223 2.78 -3.24 4.58
N GLY A 224 2.19 -4.30 4.04
CA GLY A 224 1.00 -4.93 4.61
C GLY A 224 1.19 -6.44 4.78
N ILE A 225 0.46 -7.04 5.73
CA ILE A 225 0.30 -8.48 5.87
C ILE A 225 -1.13 -8.84 5.53
N MET A 226 -1.28 -9.69 4.52
CA MET A 226 -2.55 -10.19 4.03
C MET A 226 -2.86 -11.57 4.61
N ASP A 227 -4.12 -11.98 4.54
CA ASP A 227 -4.64 -13.23 5.09
C ASP A 227 -4.85 -14.36 4.06
N TYR A 228 -4.40 -14.15 2.82
CA TYR A 228 -4.57 -15.08 1.71
C TYR A 228 -3.23 -15.40 1.03
N ALA A 229 -3.20 -16.51 0.30
CA ALA A 229 -1.93 -17.12 -0.15
C ALA A 229 -1.23 -16.36 -1.29
N ARG A 230 -1.97 -15.56 -2.07
CA ARG A 230 -1.46 -14.91 -3.30
C ARG A 230 -1.91 -13.46 -3.41
N PRO A 231 -1.35 -12.52 -2.61
CA PRO A 231 -1.62 -11.11 -2.78
C PRO A 231 -1.38 -10.63 -4.21
N ALA A 232 -2.40 -10.04 -4.81
CA ALA A 232 -2.37 -9.46 -6.14
C ALA A 232 -3.21 -8.18 -6.12
N PRO A 233 -3.09 -7.31 -7.14
CA PRO A 233 -4.04 -6.21 -7.27
C PRO A 233 -5.48 -6.73 -7.31
N HIS A 234 -6.42 -6.11 -6.61
CA HIS A 234 -7.84 -6.43 -6.66
C HIS A 234 -8.65 -5.14 -6.56
N ASN A 235 -9.96 -5.25 -6.64
CA ASN A 235 -10.83 -4.15 -6.26
C ASN A 235 -10.59 -3.70 -4.80
N ASN A 236 -10.91 -2.44 -4.51
CA ASN A 236 -10.71 -1.87 -3.18
C ASN A 236 -11.43 -2.64 -2.05
N VAL A 237 -12.64 -3.16 -2.25
CA VAL A 237 -13.38 -3.87 -1.18
C VAL A 237 -12.66 -5.14 -0.74
N PHE A 238 -12.16 -5.91 -1.72
CA PHE A 238 -11.36 -7.11 -1.47
C PHE A 238 -10.12 -6.79 -0.62
N VAL A 239 -9.32 -5.83 -1.04
CA VAL A 239 -8.10 -5.47 -0.29
C VAL A 239 -8.45 -5.03 1.14
N HIS A 240 -9.57 -4.33 1.34
CA HIS A 240 -10.00 -3.86 2.65
C HIS A 240 -10.55 -4.95 3.59
N THR A 241 -10.85 -6.16 3.09
CA THR A 241 -11.32 -7.32 3.88
C THR A 241 -10.23 -8.34 4.18
N HIS A 242 -9.11 -8.28 3.45
CA HIS A 242 -8.03 -9.28 3.51
C HIS A 242 -6.71 -8.79 4.13
N ARG A 243 -6.77 -7.72 4.94
CA ARG A 243 -5.61 -7.18 5.66
C ARG A 243 -5.65 -7.64 7.11
N LYS A 244 -4.52 -8.09 7.63
CA LYS A 244 -4.34 -8.30 9.09
C LYS A 244 -3.79 -7.04 9.73
N VAL A 245 -2.71 -6.52 9.14
CA VAL A 245 -2.04 -5.26 9.53
C VAL A 245 -1.50 -4.56 8.29
N ALA A 246 -1.49 -3.23 8.30
CA ALA A 246 -0.95 -2.45 7.18
C ALA A 246 -0.32 -1.13 7.64
N MET A 247 0.80 -0.78 7.03
CA MET A 247 1.29 0.59 6.95
C MET A 247 1.00 1.10 5.54
N ASP A 248 -0.01 1.96 5.41
CA ASP A 248 -0.42 2.56 4.14
C ASP A 248 -0.40 4.09 4.21
N SER A 249 -0.67 4.71 3.07
CA SER A 249 -1.00 6.13 2.98
C SER A 249 -2.36 6.29 2.34
N TYR A 250 -3.15 7.23 2.85
CA TYR A 250 -4.46 7.58 2.34
C TYR A 250 -4.54 9.08 2.10
N ASN A 251 -4.02 9.46 0.94
CA ASN A 251 -3.66 10.83 0.58
C ASN A 251 -4.88 11.55 0.01
N ARG A 252 -5.67 12.16 0.90
CA ARG A 252 -6.96 12.77 0.57
C ARG A 252 -6.83 14.22 0.11
N TYR A 253 -7.24 14.51 -1.12
CA TYR A 253 -7.09 15.83 -1.73
C TYR A 253 -7.88 16.90 -0.97
N LYS A 254 -7.17 17.89 -0.42
CA LYS A 254 -7.74 19.09 0.26
C LYS A 254 -8.87 18.75 1.26
N TYR A 255 -8.74 17.64 1.99
CA TYR A 255 -9.78 17.17 2.91
C TYR A 255 -9.90 18.05 4.17
N THR A 256 -11.13 18.43 4.50
CA THR A 256 -11.47 19.33 5.63
C THR A 256 -12.39 18.69 6.67
N GLY A 257 -12.79 17.43 6.48
CA GLY A 257 -13.66 16.72 7.42
C GLY A 257 -12.94 16.26 8.68
N SER A 258 -13.69 15.67 9.61
CA SER A 258 -13.17 15.14 10.88
C SER A 258 -12.77 13.65 10.82
N GLY A 259 -13.08 12.97 9.73
CA GLY A 259 -12.80 11.54 9.53
C GLY A 259 -11.34 11.21 9.27
N LEU A 260 -10.47 12.23 9.18
CA LEU A 260 -9.02 12.09 9.04
C LEU A 260 -8.31 13.07 9.96
N ARG A 261 -7.29 12.58 10.66
CA ARG A 261 -6.44 13.38 11.56
C ARG A 261 -4.99 12.92 11.45
N VAL A 262 -4.07 13.81 11.80
CA VAL A 262 -2.64 13.48 11.88
C VAL A 262 -2.17 13.66 13.30
N CYS A 263 -1.41 12.70 13.82
CA CYS A 263 -0.75 12.86 15.11
C CYS A 263 0.46 13.78 14.94
N ASN A 264 0.56 14.80 15.79
CA ASN A 264 1.80 15.54 15.97
C ASN A 264 2.54 14.94 17.18
N PRO A 265 3.60 14.15 16.97
CA PRO A 265 4.24 13.44 18.07
C PRO A 265 5.01 14.36 19.03
N ALA A 266 5.38 15.57 18.58
CA ALA A 266 6.07 16.56 19.42
C ALA A 266 5.13 17.13 20.48
N THR A 267 3.86 17.37 20.14
CA THR A 267 2.85 17.91 21.05
C THR A 267 1.96 16.83 21.67
N LYS A 268 1.98 15.61 21.13
CA LYS A 268 1.09 14.50 21.49
C LYS A 268 -0.39 14.84 21.31
N GLN A 269 -0.70 15.68 20.33
CA GLN A 269 -2.06 16.07 19.99
C GLN A 269 -2.40 15.66 18.56
N TYR A 270 -3.67 15.29 18.36
CA TYR A 270 -4.21 15.14 17.02
C TYR A 270 -4.47 16.50 16.40
N GLU A 271 -4.05 16.66 15.16
CA GLU A 271 -4.31 17.83 14.34
C GLU A 271 -5.30 17.48 13.22
N PRO A 272 -6.09 18.47 12.74
CA PRO A 272 -6.92 18.28 11.55
C PRO A 272 -6.06 17.89 10.35
N TYR A 273 -6.58 17.03 9.46
CA TYR A 273 -5.85 16.59 8.28
C TYR A 273 -5.32 17.74 7.39
N GLY A 274 -6.04 18.87 7.35
CA GLY A 274 -5.60 20.06 6.61
C GLY A 274 -4.30 20.72 7.10
N SER A 275 -3.78 20.37 8.29
CA SER A 275 -2.45 20.81 8.74
C SER A 275 -1.30 19.97 8.16
N SER A 276 -1.61 18.81 7.58
CA SER A 276 -0.65 17.87 7.00
C SER A 276 -0.40 18.17 5.52
N THR A 277 0.74 17.69 5.03
CA THR A 277 1.04 17.61 3.60
C THR A 277 0.23 16.52 2.90
N GLY A 278 -0.51 15.70 3.66
CA GLY A 278 -1.28 14.58 3.15
C GLY A 278 -0.42 13.43 2.66
N ASN A 279 0.82 13.29 3.19
CA ASN A 279 1.70 12.15 2.98
C ASN A 279 1.82 11.32 4.27
N GLY A 280 0.68 11.16 4.95
CA GLY A 280 0.58 10.49 6.24
C GLY A 280 0.81 8.99 6.13
N VAL A 281 1.47 8.40 7.14
CA VAL A 281 1.54 6.94 7.31
C VAL A 281 0.47 6.52 8.31
N ASN A 282 -0.44 5.65 7.88
CA ASN A 282 -1.40 4.99 8.77
C ASN A 282 -0.87 3.60 9.12
N ALA A 283 -0.53 3.35 10.38
CA ALA A 283 -0.25 2.04 10.93
C ALA A 283 -1.54 1.47 11.54
N ILE A 284 -2.13 0.52 10.83
CA ILE A 284 -3.46 0.00 11.08
C ILE A 284 -3.38 -1.47 11.52
N PHE A 285 -3.97 -1.77 12.67
CA PHE A 285 -4.36 -3.13 13.06
C PHE A 285 -5.83 -3.32 12.68
N MET A 286 -6.13 -4.33 11.86
CA MET A 286 -7.49 -4.65 11.46
C MET A 286 -8.18 -5.44 12.58
N THR A 287 -9.46 -5.18 12.82
CA THR A 287 -10.27 -5.81 13.87
C THR A 287 -11.36 -6.69 13.25
N ASP A 288 -12.06 -7.48 14.05
CA ASP A 288 -13.21 -8.31 13.61
C ASP A 288 -14.51 -7.53 13.44
N ASP A 289 -14.54 -6.27 13.88
CA ASP A 289 -15.69 -5.39 13.69
C ASP A 289 -15.83 -4.96 12.22
N LYS A 290 -17.08 -4.85 11.75
CA LYS A 290 -17.36 -4.14 10.49
C LYS A 290 -17.06 -2.66 10.66
N ARG A 291 -16.26 -2.11 9.74
CA ARG A 291 -16.01 -0.65 9.70
C ARG A 291 -17.22 0.15 9.27
N TYR A 292 -17.94 -0.35 8.26
CA TYR A 292 -19.08 0.34 7.67
C TYR A 292 -20.29 -0.59 7.62
N ALA A 293 -21.48 -0.03 7.89
CA ALA A 293 -22.72 -0.79 7.81
C ALA A 293 -23.02 -1.29 6.38
N THR A 294 -22.60 -0.52 5.37
CA THR A 294 -22.95 -0.75 3.95
C THR A 294 -21.77 -1.16 3.09
N GLN A 295 -20.58 -1.32 3.66
CA GLN A 295 -19.37 -1.69 2.90
C GLN A 295 -18.56 -2.74 3.67
N PRO A 296 -18.14 -3.83 3.01
CA PRO A 296 -17.23 -4.79 3.59
C PRO A 296 -15.89 -4.13 3.91
N GLY A 297 -15.34 -4.53 5.04
CA GLY A 297 -14.10 -3.98 5.55
C GLY A 297 -14.07 -4.06 7.07
N THR A 298 -12.90 -4.35 7.58
CA THR A 298 -12.62 -4.46 9.01
C THR A 298 -12.38 -3.09 9.62
N GLU A 299 -12.84 -2.85 10.84
CA GLU A 299 -12.59 -1.62 11.56
C GLU A 299 -11.09 -1.49 11.91
N TYR A 300 -10.64 -0.24 12.00
CA TYR A 300 -9.25 0.12 12.16
C TYR A 300 -8.97 0.47 13.62
N LEU A 301 -7.91 -0.13 14.14
CA LEU A 301 -7.31 0.26 15.39
C LEU A 301 -5.90 0.81 15.13
N MET A 302 -5.66 2.05 15.53
CA MET A 302 -4.45 2.80 15.20
C MET A 302 -3.82 3.33 16.50
N HIS A 303 -2.62 2.84 16.82
CA HIS A 303 -1.80 3.36 17.91
C HIS A 303 -0.90 4.47 17.40
N SER A 304 -0.77 5.56 18.15
CA SER A 304 0.17 6.65 17.87
C SER A 304 0.69 7.29 19.16
N GLU A 305 1.65 8.21 19.04
CA GLU A 305 2.13 9.00 20.18
C GLU A 305 1.04 9.91 20.80
N CYS A 306 -0.06 10.12 20.09
CA CYS A 306 -1.21 10.91 20.52
C CYS A 306 -2.31 10.07 21.18
N GLY A 307 -2.14 8.75 21.23
CA GLY A 307 -3.09 7.81 21.83
C GLY A 307 -3.56 6.72 20.87
N VAL A 308 -4.66 6.07 21.24
CA VAL A 308 -5.27 5.00 20.46
C VAL A 308 -6.56 5.50 19.82
N ALA A 309 -6.71 5.26 18.52
CA ALA A 309 -7.93 5.57 17.78
C ALA A 309 -8.57 4.28 17.25
N LYS A 310 -9.87 4.11 17.53
CA LYS A 310 -10.75 3.08 16.96
C LYS A 310 -12.03 3.76 16.50
N GLY A 311 -12.44 3.50 15.26
CA GLY A 311 -13.65 4.10 14.68
C GLY A 311 -13.59 5.63 14.53
N GLY A 312 -14.55 6.17 13.78
CA GLY A 312 -14.79 7.61 13.63
C GLY A 312 -13.76 8.41 12.81
N ALA A 313 -12.47 8.08 12.84
CA ALA A 313 -11.45 8.71 12.01
C ALA A 313 -10.25 7.79 11.72
N ILE A 314 -9.69 7.92 10.52
CA ILE A 314 -8.35 7.40 10.18
C ILE A 314 -7.32 8.37 10.76
N VAL A 315 -6.28 7.83 11.40
CA VAL A 315 -5.22 8.59 12.04
C VAL A 315 -3.89 8.22 11.39
N SER A 316 -3.23 9.22 10.81
CA SER A 316 -1.83 9.07 10.42
C SER A 316 -0.93 9.28 11.64
N GLN A 317 -0.05 8.32 11.90
CA GLN A 317 0.88 8.33 13.04
C GLN A 317 1.95 9.41 12.87
N VAL A 318 2.37 9.62 11.63
CA VAL A 318 3.39 10.59 11.21
C VAL A 318 3.05 11.09 9.80
N ASP A 319 3.62 12.22 9.42
CA ASP A 319 3.61 12.72 8.05
C ASP A 319 5.03 12.60 7.46
N LEU A 320 5.13 11.98 6.28
CA LEU A 320 6.39 11.90 5.55
C LEU A 320 6.79 13.26 5.01
N ARG A 321 8.05 13.38 4.58
CA ARG A 321 8.58 14.54 3.86
C ARG A 321 9.10 14.11 2.50
N PRO A 322 8.23 13.92 1.50
CA PRO A 322 8.64 13.43 0.19
C PRO A 322 9.69 14.32 -0.51
N GLU A 323 9.79 15.60 -0.14
CA GLU A 323 10.82 16.51 -0.66
C GLU A 323 12.25 16.15 -0.21
N LEU A 324 12.40 15.25 0.76
CA LEU A 324 13.70 14.71 1.17
C LEU A 324 14.06 13.44 0.39
N LEU A 325 13.13 12.88 -0.39
CA LEU A 325 13.41 11.75 -1.27
C LEU A 325 14.02 12.26 -2.58
N PRO A 326 15.01 11.55 -3.16
CA PRO A 326 15.54 10.25 -2.74
C PRO A 326 16.74 10.31 -1.78
N GLU A 327 17.17 11.48 -1.32
CA GLU A 327 18.38 11.65 -0.50
C GLU A 327 18.25 11.07 0.91
N GLN A 328 17.03 11.05 1.46
CA GLN A 328 16.71 10.45 2.77
C GLN A 328 15.64 9.38 2.58
N SER A 329 15.97 8.13 2.90
CA SER A 329 15.03 7.01 2.80
C SER A 329 14.19 6.84 4.07
N TYR A 330 13.06 6.16 3.91
CA TYR A 330 12.22 5.70 5.01
C TYR A 330 12.27 4.19 5.08
N ARG A 331 12.25 3.62 6.28
CA ARG A 331 12.18 2.17 6.47
C ARG A 331 10.89 1.79 7.18
N PHE A 332 10.25 0.77 6.67
CA PHE A 332 9.04 0.18 7.22
C PHE A 332 9.30 -1.28 7.56
N ALA A 333 8.82 -1.74 8.71
CA ALA A 333 8.93 -3.14 9.09
C ALA A 333 7.69 -3.67 9.80
N ILE A 334 7.39 -4.95 9.56
CA ILE A 334 6.37 -5.69 10.29
C ILE A 334 6.98 -6.96 10.88
N GLU A 335 6.75 -7.17 12.17
CA GLU A 335 7.17 -8.36 12.91
C GLU A 335 5.94 -9.17 13.34
N ARG A 336 6.05 -10.49 13.27
CA ARG A 336 5.18 -11.43 14.00
C ARG A 336 6.05 -12.22 14.97
N ARG A 337 5.78 -12.12 16.27
CA ARG A 337 6.53 -12.82 17.33
C ARG A 337 5.74 -12.88 18.63
N ASP A 338 5.88 -13.96 19.38
CA ASP A 338 5.34 -14.09 20.75
C ASP A 338 3.83 -13.75 20.84
N GLY A 339 3.05 -14.16 19.84
CA GLY A 339 1.60 -13.93 19.82
C GLY A 339 1.18 -12.48 19.53
N ALA A 340 2.01 -11.71 18.83
CA ALA A 340 1.78 -10.30 18.53
C ALA A 340 2.27 -9.90 17.13
N TYR A 341 1.69 -8.82 16.60
CA TYR A 341 2.26 -8.06 15.50
C TYR A 341 2.89 -6.77 16.00
N THR A 342 4.02 -6.37 15.40
CA THR A 342 4.63 -5.05 15.60
C THR A 342 4.85 -4.35 14.28
N MET A 343 4.33 -3.13 14.13
CA MET A 343 4.62 -2.25 13.00
C MET A 343 5.68 -1.22 13.42
N GLU A 344 6.70 -1.02 12.58
CA GLU A 344 7.77 -0.06 12.79
C GLU A 344 7.94 0.84 11.57
N MET A 345 8.14 2.13 11.81
CA MET A 345 8.49 3.12 10.79
C MET A 345 9.67 3.98 11.26
N SER A 346 10.64 4.21 10.38
CA SER A 346 11.84 4.99 10.65
C SER A 346 12.11 5.98 9.51
N GLY A 347 12.48 7.21 9.84
CA GLY A 347 12.88 8.23 8.86
C GLY A 347 12.76 9.64 9.41
N VAL A 348 12.82 10.63 8.51
CA VAL A 348 12.66 12.05 8.86
C VAL A 348 11.19 12.46 8.71
N PHE A 349 10.46 12.54 9.82
CA PHE A 349 9.04 12.88 9.82
C PHE A 349 8.81 14.37 10.08
N ALA A 350 7.66 14.89 9.63
CA ALA A 350 7.22 16.23 10.01
C ALA A 350 7.13 16.36 11.55
N HIS A 351 7.30 17.58 12.05
CA HIS A 351 7.29 17.96 13.48
C HIS A 351 8.42 17.42 14.37
N VAL A 352 9.02 16.26 14.06
CA VAL A 352 10.00 15.60 14.97
C VAL A 352 11.36 15.32 14.34
N GLY A 353 11.51 15.39 13.02
CA GLY A 353 12.77 15.06 12.35
C GLY A 353 13.03 13.56 12.34
N GLN A 354 14.31 13.15 12.42
CA GLN A 354 14.71 11.74 12.38
C GLN A 354 14.21 10.99 13.61
N GLN A 355 13.33 10.01 13.41
CA GLN A 355 12.77 9.21 14.51
C GLN A 355 12.45 7.78 14.07
N THR A 356 12.21 6.90 15.05
CA THR A 356 11.64 5.57 14.84
C THR A 356 10.48 5.37 15.80
N TYR A 357 9.36 4.86 15.26
CA TYR A 357 8.17 4.52 16.02
C TYR A 357 7.87 3.04 15.88
N ARG A 358 7.45 2.40 16.98
CA ARG A 358 7.07 0.99 17.04
C ARG A 358 5.74 0.86 17.76
N TYR A 359 4.80 0.15 17.13
CA TYR A 359 3.48 -0.12 17.69
C TYR A 359 3.27 -1.63 17.73
N THR A 360 3.11 -2.19 18.92
CA THR A 360 2.95 -3.63 19.14
C THR A 360 1.56 -3.91 19.69
N ARG A 361 0.89 -4.94 19.16
CA ARG A 361 -0.39 -5.43 19.65
C ARG A 361 -0.42 -6.96 19.64
N LYS A 362 -0.86 -7.55 20.75
CA LYS A 362 -1.11 -8.99 20.82
C LYS A 362 -2.24 -9.38 19.87
N PHE A 363 -2.23 -10.62 19.40
CA PHE A 363 -3.29 -11.19 18.55
C PHE A 363 -4.69 -10.97 19.12
N VAL A 364 -4.83 -11.04 20.44
CA VAL A 364 -6.00 -10.57 21.17
C VAL A 364 -5.53 -9.73 22.34
N GLN A 365 -6.01 -8.49 22.43
CA GLN A 365 -5.70 -7.59 23.54
C GLN A 365 -6.96 -6.85 23.96
N ASP A 366 -7.24 -6.82 25.27
CA ASP A 366 -8.39 -6.12 25.83
C ASP A 366 -9.75 -6.61 25.26
N GLY A 367 -9.81 -7.90 24.88
CA GLY A 367 -11.00 -8.52 24.28
C GLY A 367 -11.11 -8.34 22.76
N GLU A 368 -10.21 -7.59 22.14
CA GLU A 368 -10.27 -7.22 20.73
C GLU A 368 -9.17 -7.90 19.91
N PRO A 369 -9.51 -8.67 18.86
CA PRO A 369 -8.56 -9.38 18.04
C PRO A 369 -7.87 -8.50 16.99
N ILE A 370 -6.76 -9.00 16.46
CA ILE A 370 -6.29 -8.64 15.13
C ILE A 370 -6.95 -9.61 14.16
N TRP A 371 -7.64 -9.09 13.15
CA TRP A 371 -8.36 -9.87 12.15
C TRP A 371 -7.49 -10.99 11.56
N HIS A 372 -8.03 -12.21 11.54
CA HIS A 372 -7.38 -13.39 10.96
C HIS A 372 -5.95 -13.64 11.43
N TYR A 373 -5.59 -13.32 12.68
CA TYR A 373 -4.20 -13.46 13.17
C TYR A 373 -3.65 -14.90 13.09
N ASN A 374 -4.53 -15.91 13.01
CA ASN A 374 -4.18 -17.32 13.05
C ASN A 374 -3.65 -17.81 11.70
N GLN A 375 -2.41 -18.29 11.70
CA GLN A 375 -1.79 -19.01 10.59
C GLN A 375 -2.11 -20.50 10.60
N THR A 376 -2.49 -21.05 11.76
CA THR A 376 -2.92 -22.44 11.90
C THR A 376 -4.25 -22.54 12.63
N PRO A 377 -5.01 -23.65 12.46
CA PRO A 377 -6.27 -23.85 13.17
C PRO A 377 -6.16 -23.78 14.69
N GLU A 378 -5.02 -24.16 15.25
CA GLU A 378 -4.81 -24.24 16.70
C GLU A 378 -4.59 -22.88 17.38
N GLU A 379 -4.24 -21.85 16.62
CA GLU A 379 -4.02 -20.49 17.16
C GLU A 379 -5.34 -19.76 17.48
N TYR A 380 -6.48 -20.28 17.01
CA TYR A 380 -7.78 -19.63 17.12
C TYR A 380 -8.90 -20.63 17.46
N ASP A 381 -9.79 -20.24 18.37
CA ASP A 381 -10.83 -21.10 18.92
C ASP A 381 -12.24 -20.81 18.40
N GLY A 382 -12.40 -19.92 17.41
CA GLY A 382 -13.69 -19.59 16.83
C GLY A 382 -14.47 -18.47 17.52
N ARG A 383 -13.93 -17.84 18.57
CA ARG A 383 -14.71 -16.90 19.40
C ARG A 383 -15.10 -15.57 18.73
N PHE A 384 -14.51 -15.25 17.58
CA PHE A 384 -14.74 -14.01 16.82
C PHE A 384 -15.46 -14.27 15.49
N ASP A 385 -16.03 -15.47 15.33
CA ASP A 385 -16.78 -15.84 14.14
C ASP A 385 -18.07 -15.02 14.03
N ALA A 386 -18.43 -14.61 12.82
CA ALA A 386 -19.61 -13.79 12.57
C ALA A 386 -20.21 -14.06 11.20
N ASP A 387 -21.48 -13.69 11.04
CA ASP A 387 -22.15 -13.63 9.74
C ASP A 387 -22.30 -12.16 9.33
N TRP A 388 -21.89 -11.85 8.10
CA TRP A 388 -21.97 -10.52 7.54
C TRP A 388 -23.02 -10.46 6.44
N THR A 389 -24.10 -9.73 6.69
CA THR A 389 -25.19 -9.55 5.71
C THR A 389 -25.02 -8.25 4.93
N TRP A 390 -25.27 -8.32 3.62
CA TRP A 390 -25.31 -7.20 2.67
C TRP A 390 -26.62 -7.25 1.89
N SER A 391 -27.21 -6.08 1.62
CA SER A 391 -28.45 -6.01 0.86
C SER A 391 -28.40 -4.85 -0.11
N GLY A 392 -28.83 -5.13 -1.34
CA GLY A 392 -28.84 -4.18 -2.43
C GLY A 392 -29.86 -4.58 -3.51
N PRO A 393 -29.86 -3.90 -4.66
CA PRO A 393 -30.77 -4.18 -5.76
C PRO A 393 -30.69 -5.62 -6.30
N GLY A 394 -29.55 -6.29 -6.15
CA GLY A 394 -29.34 -7.68 -6.56
C GLY A 394 -29.85 -8.73 -5.57
N GLY A 395 -30.36 -8.31 -4.40
CA GLY A 395 -30.89 -9.19 -3.37
C GLY A 395 -30.15 -9.06 -2.04
N THR A 396 -30.01 -10.18 -1.33
CA THR A 396 -29.32 -10.25 -0.03
C THR A 396 -28.23 -11.32 -0.08
N LEU A 397 -27.01 -10.93 0.28
CA LEU A 397 -25.89 -11.81 0.51
C LEU A 397 -25.68 -11.96 2.01
N VAL A 398 -25.47 -13.20 2.46
CA VAL A 398 -24.94 -13.49 3.79
C VAL A 398 -23.60 -14.17 3.59
N ASP A 399 -22.53 -13.45 3.90
CA ASP A 399 -21.20 -14.04 4.08
C ASP A 399 -21.18 -14.72 5.45
N ARG A 400 -21.08 -16.05 5.44
CA ARG A 400 -21.31 -16.88 6.63
C ARG A 400 -20.00 -17.37 7.18
N GLY A 401 -19.87 -17.28 8.51
CA GLY A 401 -18.67 -17.73 9.19
C GLY A 401 -17.45 -16.98 8.66
N THR A 402 -17.43 -15.67 8.81
CA THR A 402 -16.37 -14.79 8.31
C THR A 402 -15.02 -15.15 8.94
N TRP A 403 -15.02 -15.75 10.14
CA TRP A 403 -13.83 -16.25 10.81
C TRP A 403 -14.13 -17.52 11.62
N PRO A 404 -14.34 -18.66 10.95
CA PRO A 404 -14.89 -19.85 11.57
C PRO A 404 -13.84 -20.60 12.39
N ALA A 405 -14.29 -21.34 13.41
CA ALA A 405 -13.42 -22.24 14.17
C ALA A 405 -12.73 -23.26 13.25
N GLY A 406 -11.45 -23.54 13.49
CA GLY A 406 -10.66 -24.47 12.66
C GLY A 406 -10.15 -23.88 11.34
N SER A 407 -10.39 -22.59 11.09
CA SER A 407 -9.81 -21.85 9.95
C SER A 407 -8.31 -21.59 10.12
N ALA A 408 -7.64 -21.25 9.02
CA ALA A 408 -6.24 -20.86 9.01
C ALA A 408 -5.97 -19.88 7.87
N TYR A 409 -5.26 -18.79 8.16
CA TYR A 409 -5.00 -17.72 7.21
C TYR A 409 -3.49 -17.48 7.12
N PRO A 410 -2.83 -17.79 6.00
CA PRO A 410 -1.39 -17.57 5.88
C PRO A 410 -1.04 -16.08 5.99
N ASP A 411 0.15 -15.78 6.51
CA ASP A 411 0.70 -14.43 6.37
C ASP A 411 1.48 -14.34 5.08
N THR A 412 1.11 -13.38 4.24
CA THR A 412 1.86 -12.99 3.06
C THR A 412 2.02 -11.49 3.09
N PHE A 413 3.22 -10.97 2.83
CA PHE A 413 3.39 -9.52 2.79
C PHE A 413 3.15 -8.98 1.38
N MET A 414 2.75 -7.71 1.30
CA MET A 414 2.73 -6.93 0.07
C MET A 414 3.31 -5.53 0.28
N ILE A 415 3.87 -4.97 -0.80
CA ILE A 415 4.39 -3.60 -0.93
C ILE A 415 3.93 -3.10 -2.30
N GLY A 416 3.33 -1.92 -2.40
CA GLY A 416 2.89 -1.37 -3.69
C GLY A 416 1.47 -0.79 -3.69
N ASP A 417 0.85 -0.76 -4.86
CA ASP A 417 -0.58 -0.50 -5.02
C ASP A 417 -1.35 -1.80 -5.29
N PRO A 418 -2.26 -2.21 -4.38
CA PRO A 418 -3.13 -3.34 -4.58
C PRO A 418 -4.48 -2.99 -5.22
N HIS A 419 -4.80 -1.73 -5.51
CA HIS A 419 -6.18 -1.32 -5.83
C HIS A 419 -6.41 -0.97 -7.30
N MET A 420 -7.17 -1.81 -8.00
CA MET A 420 -7.41 -1.67 -9.45
C MET A 420 -8.42 -0.59 -9.89
N ASN A 421 -8.80 0.30 -8.97
CA ASN A 421 -9.73 1.40 -9.20
C ASN A 421 -9.46 2.63 -8.35
N PHE A 422 -8.28 2.73 -7.73
CA PHE A 422 -7.94 3.88 -6.91
C PHE A 422 -6.62 4.50 -7.32
N TYR A 423 -5.45 3.89 -7.12
CA TYR A 423 -4.22 4.69 -7.07
C TYR A 423 -3.47 4.78 -8.39
N GLU A 424 -2.71 5.86 -8.56
CA GLU A 424 -1.87 6.10 -9.73
C GLU A 424 -0.62 6.84 -9.28
N GLY A 425 0.54 6.48 -9.82
CA GLY A 425 1.78 7.10 -9.40
C GLY A 425 3.02 6.26 -9.62
N SER A 426 4.06 6.60 -8.87
CA SER A 426 5.31 5.85 -8.89
C SER A 426 5.94 5.74 -7.51
N ALA A 427 6.73 4.69 -7.30
CA ALA A 427 7.50 4.50 -6.09
C ALA A 427 8.87 3.88 -6.39
N GLN A 428 9.81 4.08 -5.46
CA GLN A 428 11.14 3.49 -5.54
C GLN A 428 11.46 2.76 -4.25
N VAL A 429 11.92 1.51 -4.37
CA VAL A 429 12.27 0.64 -3.24
C VAL A 429 13.74 0.25 -3.36
N ASP A 430 14.52 0.55 -2.33
CA ASP A 430 15.95 0.23 -2.28
C ASP A 430 16.19 -1.25 -1.97
N ASP A 431 15.44 -1.80 -1.02
CA ASP A 431 15.59 -3.19 -0.64
C ASP A 431 14.37 -3.75 0.11
N VAL A 432 14.26 -5.08 0.09
CA VAL A 432 13.31 -5.86 0.91
C VAL A 432 14.08 -6.96 1.62
N ARG A 433 13.85 -7.13 2.93
CA ARG A 433 14.55 -8.12 3.77
C ARG A 433 13.59 -8.94 4.58
N LEU A 434 13.91 -10.22 4.74
CA LEU A 434 13.18 -11.16 5.58
C LEU A 434 14.13 -11.74 6.63
N TYR A 435 13.71 -11.66 7.88
CA TYR A 435 14.37 -12.21 9.04
C TYR A 435 13.47 -13.21 9.76
N VAL A 436 14.09 -14.14 10.46
CA VAL A 436 13.45 -15.07 11.40
C VAL A 436 14.21 -15.03 12.73
N PRO A 437 13.68 -15.54 13.85
CA PRO A 437 14.43 -15.58 15.09
C PRO A 437 15.80 -16.25 14.92
N GLY A 438 16.81 -15.66 15.53
CA GLY A 438 18.15 -16.21 15.70
C GLY A 438 18.11 -17.44 16.59
N LYS A 439 19.16 -18.26 16.53
CA LYS A 439 19.32 -19.34 17.51
C LYS A 439 19.52 -18.70 18.88
N ARG A 440 18.62 -19.00 19.82
CA ARG A 440 18.85 -18.73 21.25
C ARG A 440 20.03 -19.54 21.75
#